data_AF-A0A497NNW0-F1
#
_entry.id   AF-A0A497NNW0-F1
#
_cell.length_a   1.000
_cell.length_b   1.000
_cell.length_c   1.000
_cell.angle_alpha   90.00
_cell.angle_beta   90.00
_cell.angle_gamma   90.00
#
_symmetry.space_group_name_H-M   'P 1'
#
loop_
_entity.id
_entity.type
_entity.pdbx_description
1 polymer ?
#
loop_
_entity_poly.entity_id
_entity_poly.type
_entity_poly.pdbx_seq_one_letter_code
_entity_poly.pdbx_strand_id
1 'polypeptide(L)'
;MNNQIKQKIFKINTLRRIVQFLSFIFFCAGIFNLSALPFLLPVLWTWGSTESTVGDAYTALQFMFYDIVFPWLPLASFLIVGVLLGKSLCGWICPFGFIQDLIGFIRRKKMEISPRTHKNMVYVKYIVLAITLFVSVTFSAAKLHGISASYENALGVFAKAPFTTLSPAEALFGTIPNKIL
;
A
#
# COMPACT_ATOMS: atom_id res chain seq x y z
N MET A 1 -33.59 10.76 -7.51
CA MET A 1 -32.87 9.46 -7.47
C MET A 1 -33.81 8.41 -6.87
N ASN A 2 -34.08 7.31 -7.57
CA ASN A 2 -35.11 6.33 -7.18
C ASN A 2 -34.80 5.67 -5.82
N ASN A 3 -35.80 5.49 -4.95
CA ASN A 3 -35.61 5.06 -3.55
C ASN A 3 -34.96 3.66 -3.47
N GLN A 4 -35.23 2.79 -4.45
CA GLN A 4 -34.60 1.47 -4.56
C GLN A 4 -33.09 1.53 -4.87
N ILE A 5 -32.63 2.52 -5.64
CA ILE A 5 -31.21 2.71 -5.96
C ILE A 5 -30.46 3.15 -4.70
N LYS A 6 -31.05 4.07 -3.92
CA LYS A 6 -30.49 4.55 -2.67
C LYS A 6 -30.28 3.41 -1.65
N GLN A 7 -31.26 2.50 -1.54
CA GLN A 7 -31.17 1.32 -0.68
C GLN A 7 -30.09 0.32 -1.14
N LYS A 8 -29.98 0.06 -2.45
CA LYS A 8 -28.91 -0.82 -3.00
C LYS A 8 -27.52 -0.25 -2.74
N ILE A 9 -27.31 1.04 -2.97
CA ILE A 9 -26.02 1.72 -2.71
C ILE A 9 -25.67 1.63 -1.22
N PHE A 10 -26.65 1.83 -0.34
CA PHE A 10 -26.44 1.71 1.09
C PHE A 10 -26.02 0.30 1.51
N LYS A 11 -26.68 -0.74 1.00
CA LYS A 11 -26.31 -2.15 1.27
C LYS A 11 -24.89 -2.48 0.82
N ILE A 12 -24.49 -2.03 -0.37
CA ILE A 12 -23.13 -2.28 -0.90
C ILE A 12 -22.07 -1.57 -0.05
N ASN A 13 -22.30 -0.32 0.35
CA ASN A 13 -21.36 0.40 1.20
C ASN A 13 -21.23 -0.26 2.58
N THR A 14 -22.33 -0.72 3.16
CA THR A 14 -22.31 -1.46 4.44
C THR A 14 -21.51 -2.76 4.30
N LEU A 15 -21.75 -3.53 3.23
CA LEU A 15 -20.99 -4.76 2.98
C LEU A 15 -19.49 -4.47 2.80
N ARG A 16 -19.13 -3.46 2.00
CA ARG A 16 -17.74 -3.05 1.81
C ARG A 16 -17.04 -2.73 3.13
N ARG A 17 -17.73 -2.02 4.03
CA ARG A 17 -17.20 -1.65 5.34
C ARG A 17 -17.03 -2.83 6.28
N ILE A 18 -17.95 -3.79 6.25
CA ILE A 18 -17.80 -5.04 6.99
C ILE A 18 -16.58 -5.81 6.47
N VAL A 19 -16.44 -5.96 5.15
CA VAL A 19 -15.28 -6.64 4.53
C VAL A 19 -13.97 -5.93 4.88
N GLN A 20 -13.93 -4.61 4.81
CA GLN A 20 -12.76 -3.81 5.18
C GLN A 20 -12.40 -3.97 6.66
N PHE A 21 -13.37 -3.98 7.56
CA PHE A 21 -13.14 -4.17 9.00
C PHE A 21 -12.63 -5.59 9.31
N LEU A 22 -13.23 -6.61 8.71
CA LEU A 22 -12.76 -7.99 8.84
C LEU A 22 -11.36 -8.17 8.24
N SER A 23 -11.09 -7.54 7.10
CA SER A 23 -9.76 -7.54 6.48
C SER A 23 -8.75 -6.80 7.36
N PHE A 24 -9.12 -5.68 7.98
CA PHE A 24 -8.27 -4.97 8.94
C PHE A 24 -7.89 -5.86 10.12
N ILE A 25 -8.87 -6.53 10.73
CA ILE A 25 -8.61 -7.50 11.81
C ILE A 25 -7.69 -8.62 11.30
N PHE A 26 -7.94 -9.17 10.11
CA PHE A 26 -7.12 -10.24 9.54
C PHE A 26 -5.66 -9.82 9.28
N PHE A 27 -5.42 -8.62 8.77
CA PHE A 27 -4.08 -8.08 8.55
C PHE A 27 -3.36 -7.79 9.87
N CYS A 28 -4.09 -7.36 10.90
CA CYS A 28 -3.59 -7.21 12.27
C CYS A 28 -3.53 -8.54 13.05
N ALA A 29 -4.09 -9.64 12.54
CA ALA A 29 -4.28 -10.87 13.31
C ALA A 29 -2.97 -11.58 13.66
N GLY A 30 -1.88 -11.32 12.94
CA GLY A 30 -0.58 -11.85 13.33
C GLY A 30 -0.13 -11.35 14.71
N ILE A 31 -0.66 -10.22 15.23
CA ILE A 31 -0.46 -9.76 16.62
C ILE A 31 -0.89 -10.84 17.64
N PHE A 32 -1.81 -11.73 17.26
CA PHE A 32 -2.29 -12.85 18.07
C PHE A 32 -1.51 -14.16 17.85
N ASN A 33 -0.26 -14.11 17.39
CA ASN A 33 0.59 -15.29 17.13
C ASN A 33 0.10 -16.18 15.97
N LEU A 34 -0.67 -15.62 15.03
CA LEU A 34 -1.09 -16.31 13.82
C LEU A 34 0.05 -16.26 12.78
N SER A 35 0.46 -17.42 12.26
CA SER A 35 1.57 -17.56 11.32
C SER A 35 1.46 -16.59 10.14
N ALA A 36 2.56 -15.87 9.85
CA ALA A 36 2.67 -15.04 8.65
C ALA A 36 2.48 -15.90 7.40
N LEU A 37 1.49 -15.55 6.58
CA LEU A 37 1.26 -16.23 5.32
C LEU A 37 2.20 -15.66 4.25
N PRO A 38 2.76 -16.50 3.36
CA PRO A 38 3.67 -16.05 2.30
C PRO A 38 2.92 -15.39 1.12
N PHE A 39 1.75 -14.80 1.38
CA PHE A 39 0.97 -14.12 0.36
C PHE A 39 1.35 -12.64 0.30
N LEU A 40 1.64 -12.19 -0.93
CA LEU A 40 1.81 -10.78 -1.25
C LEU A 40 0.56 -10.31 -1.98
N LEU A 41 -0.10 -9.28 -1.46
CA LEU A 41 -1.25 -8.66 -2.10
C LEU A 41 -0.91 -7.23 -2.54
N PRO A 42 -1.50 -6.72 -3.64
CA PRO A 42 -1.29 -5.35 -4.09
C PRO A 42 -2.15 -4.39 -3.26
N VAL A 43 -1.86 -4.32 -1.96
CA VAL A 43 -2.55 -3.48 -0.97
C VAL A 43 -1.52 -2.62 -0.26
N LEU A 44 -1.91 -1.39 0.09
CA LEU A 44 -1.07 -0.56 0.96
C LEU A 44 -1.15 -1.10 2.39
N TRP A 45 -0.06 -1.70 2.84
CA TRP A 45 0.13 -2.14 4.21
C TRP A 45 1.51 -1.73 4.73
N THR A 46 1.75 -1.97 6.01
CA THR A 46 3.01 -1.68 6.68
C THR A 46 3.98 -2.85 6.59
N TRP A 47 5.26 -2.51 6.52
CA TRP A 47 6.37 -3.42 6.72
C TRP A 47 6.87 -3.41 8.17
N GLY A 48 6.73 -2.28 8.87
CA GLY A 48 7.29 -2.07 10.21
C GLY A 48 6.67 -2.87 11.36
N SER A 49 5.62 -3.67 11.12
CA SER A 49 5.05 -4.59 12.12
C SER A 49 5.44 -6.03 11.80
N THR A 50 6.27 -6.63 12.66
CA THR A 50 6.75 -8.03 12.59
C THR A 50 5.65 -9.08 12.62
N GLU A 51 4.43 -8.68 12.95
CA GLU A 51 3.26 -9.54 13.19
C GLU A 51 2.19 -9.41 12.08
N SER A 52 2.58 -9.08 10.85
CA SER A 52 1.61 -8.93 9.75
C SER A 52 1.30 -10.27 9.08
N THR A 53 0.02 -10.64 8.98
CA THR A 53 -0.41 -11.90 8.37
C THR A 53 -0.15 -11.95 6.86
N VAL A 54 -0.14 -10.80 6.17
CA VAL A 54 -0.01 -10.67 4.71
C VAL A 54 0.90 -9.51 4.36
N GLY A 55 1.77 -9.68 3.36
CA GLY A 55 2.71 -8.66 2.91
C GLY A 55 2.17 -7.76 1.78
N ASP A 56 2.71 -6.54 1.70
CA ASP A 56 2.50 -5.62 0.57
C ASP A 56 3.42 -6.00 -0.60
N ALA A 57 2.81 -6.28 -1.75
CA ALA A 57 3.53 -6.62 -2.98
C ALA A 57 4.46 -5.50 -3.46
N TYR A 58 4.11 -4.21 -3.28
CA TYR A 58 4.93 -3.11 -3.77
C TYR A 58 6.17 -2.87 -2.91
N THR A 59 6.04 -3.03 -1.60
CA THR A 59 7.19 -3.00 -0.69
C THR A 59 8.10 -4.21 -0.92
N ALA A 60 7.54 -5.41 -1.11
CA ALA A 60 8.32 -6.60 -1.46
C ALA A 60 9.09 -6.45 -2.79
N LEU A 61 8.47 -5.81 -3.79
CA LEU A 61 9.13 -5.46 -5.06
C LEU A 61 10.39 -4.61 -4.84
N GLN A 62 10.30 -3.57 -3.99
CA GLN A 62 11.42 -2.69 -3.68
C GLN A 62 12.56 -3.44 -2.97
N PHE A 63 12.25 -4.31 -2.01
CA PHE A 63 13.26 -5.12 -1.34
C PHE A 63 13.91 -6.15 -2.25
N MET A 64 13.14 -6.78 -3.13
CA MET A 64 13.72 -7.70 -4.12
C MET A 64 14.69 -6.98 -5.06
N PHE A 65 14.37 -5.75 -5.50
CA PHE A 65 15.34 -4.94 -6.25
C PHE A 65 16.56 -4.55 -5.43
N TYR A 66 16.38 -4.24 -4.14
CA TYR A 66 17.48 -3.96 -3.22
C TYR A 66 18.41 -5.17 -3.06
N ASP A 67 17.88 -6.39 -2.96
CA ASP A 67 18.64 -7.63 -2.80
C ASP A 67 19.12 -8.25 -4.12
N ILE A 68 18.88 -7.58 -5.26
CA ILE A 68 19.23 -8.07 -6.61
C ILE A 68 18.56 -9.43 -6.90
N VAL A 69 17.33 -9.60 -6.43
CA VAL A 69 16.51 -10.76 -6.72
C VAL A 69 15.42 -10.35 -7.70
N PHE A 70 15.21 -11.17 -8.73
CA PHE A 70 14.14 -10.90 -9.68
C PHE A 70 12.76 -11.03 -9.01
N PRO A 71 11.87 -10.03 -9.11
CA PRO A 71 10.66 -9.94 -8.30
C PRO A 71 9.48 -10.75 -8.85
N TRP A 72 9.65 -12.07 -8.99
CA TRP A 72 8.63 -12.97 -9.53
C TRP A 72 7.31 -12.92 -8.74
N LEU A 73 7.38 -12.96 -7.41
CA LEU A 73 6.20 -13.02 -6.53
C LEU A 73 5.37 -11.73 -6.53
N PRO A 74 5.96 -10.52 -6.33
CA PRO A 74 5.22 -9.27 -6.49
C PRO A 74 4.59 -9.11 -7.87
N LEU A 75 5.33 -9.46 -8.92
CA LEU A 75 4.86 -9.30 -10.30
C LEU A 75 3.67 -10.22 -10.60
N ALA A 76 3.77 -11.50 -10.17
CA ALA A 76 2.65 -12.44 -10.26
C ALA A 76 1.42 -11.93 -9.49
N SER A 77 1.61 -11.39 -8.29
CA SER A 77 0.54 -10.80 -7.50
C SER A 77 -0.15 -9.64 -8.23
N PHE A 78 0.62 -8.68 -8.75
CA PHE A 78 0.06 -7.55 -9.52
C PHE A 78 -0.70 -8.01 -10.77
N LEU A 79 -0.17 -8.99 -11.50
CA LEU A 79 -0.79 -9.50 -12.72
C LEU A 79 -2.07 -10.28 -12.42
N ILE A 80 -2.02 -11.26 -11.52
CA ILE A 80 -3.16 -12.11 -11.19
C ILE A 80 -4.29 -11.26 -10.59
N VAL A 81 -3.98 -10.45 -9.58
CA VAL A 81 -4.99 -9.61 -8.93
C VAL A 81 -5.47 -8.51 -9.87
N GLY A 82 -4.56 -7.91 -10.65
CA GLY A 82 -4.89 -6.85 -11.60
C GLY A 82 -5.84 -7.32 -12.70
N VAL A 83 -5.66 -8.55 -13.21
CA VAL A 83 -6.54 -9.12 -14.25
C VAL A 83 -7.87 -9.59 -13.66
N LEU A 84 -7.85 -10.29 -12.52
CA LEU A 84 -9.07 -10.90 -11.96
C LEU A 84 -9.97 -9.88 -11.25
N LEU A 85 -9.37 -9.00 -10.46
CA LEU A 85 -10.08 -8.10 -9.54
C LEU A 85 -9.87 -6.62 -9.90
N GLY A 86 -8.80 -6.30 -10.65
CA GLY A 86 -8.44 -4.93 -10.96
C GLY A 86 -8.26 -4.08 -9.70
N LYS A 87 -8.70 -2.82 -9.76
CA LYS A 87 -8.61 -1.88 -8.63
C LYS A 87 -9.62 -2.14 -7.52
N SER A 88 -10.55 -3.08 -7.71
CA SER A 88 -11.58 -3.36 -6.71
C SER A 88 -10.97 -3.93 -5.44
N LEU A 89 -9.94 -4.78 -5.52
CA LEU A 89 -9.32 -5.40 -4.35
C LEU A 89 -8.85 -4.36 -3.32
N CYS A 90 -8.17 -3.30 -3.76
CA CYS A 90 -7.70 -2.25 -2.87
C CYS A 90 -8.86 -1.50 -2.18
N GLY A 91 -10.03 -1.38 -2.84
CA GLY A 91 -11.19 -0.72 -2.26
C GLY A 91 -11.94 -1.56 -1.21
N TRP A 92 -11.75 -2.88 -1.20
CA TRP A 92 -12.49 -3.81 -0.34
C TRP A 92 -11.64 -4.44 0.76
N ILE A 93 -10.39 -4.80 0.45
CA ILE A 93 -9.53 -5.58 1.35
C ILE A 93 -8.48 -4.69 2.04
N CYS A 94 -8.10 -3.56 1.44
CA CYS A 94 -7.00 -2.76 1.97
C CYS A 94 -7.33 -2.17 3.37
N PRO A 95 -6.52 -2.47 4.40
CA PRO A 95 -6.71 -1.92 5.74
C PRO A 95 -6.52 -0.40 5.80
N PHE A 96 -5.64 0.18 4.98
CA PHE A 96 -5.54 1.63 4.86
C PHE A 96 -6.82 2.27 4.30
N GLY A 97 -7.57 1.54 3.46
CA GLY A 97 -8.89 1.96 2.98
C GLY A 97 -9.93 2.08 4.11
N PHE A 98 -9.90 1.17 5.09
CA PHE A 98 -10.75 1.24 6.27
C PHE A 98 -10.51 2.53 7.07
N ILE A 99 -9.23 2.88 7.31
CA ILE A 99 -8.88 4.12 8.01
C ILE A 99 -9.31 5.36 7.22
N GLN A 100 -9.13 5.36 5.89
CA GLN A 100 -9.61 6.46 5.05
C GLN A 100 -11.14 6.64 5.16
N ASP A 101 -11.90 5.54 5.17
CA ASP A 101 -13.35 5.57 5.34
C ASP A 101 -13.77 6.05 6.75
N LEU A 102 -12.98 5.73 7.79
CA LEU A 102 -13.18 6.21 9.16
C LEU A 102 -12.89 7.72 9.28
N ILE A 103 -11.75 8.18 8.75
CA ILE A 103 -11.42 9.62 8.69
C ILE A 103 -12.49 10.37 7.89
N GLY A 104 -12.99 9.76 6.80
CA GLY A 104 -14.06 10.31 5.98
C GLY A 104 -15.37 10.54 6.71
N PHE A 105 -15.67 9.78 7.78
CA PHE A 105 -16.82 10.02 8.64
C PHE A 105 -16.61 11.16 9.64
N ILE A 106 -15.40 11.28 10.18
CA ILE A 106 -15.07 12.33 11.15
C ILE A 106 -15.14 13.70 10.48
N ARG A 107 -14.79 13.79 9.19
CA ARG A 107 -14.87 15.04 8.43
C ARG A 107 -16.31 15.43 8.10
N ARG A 108 -16.84 16.46 8.79
CA ARG A 108 -18.18 17.03 8.56
C ARG A 108 -18.42 17.62 7.16
N LYS A 109 -17.38 18.11 6.48
CA LYS A 109 -17.47 18.67 5.11
C LYS A 109 -16.51 17.91 4.19
N LYS A 110 -17.06 17.19 3.22
CA LYS A 110 -16.27 16.59 2.14
C LYS A 110 -15.74 17.72 1.26
N MET A 111 -14.43 17.82 1.10
CA MET A 111 -13.84 18.79 0.19
C MET A 111 -14.13 18.33 -1.24
N GLU A 112 -14.91 19.10 -1.98
CA GLU A 112 -15.11 18.86 -3.40
C GLU A 112 -13.86 19.35 -4.15
N ILE A 113 -13.12 18.40 -4.71
CA ILE A 113 -11.89 18.68 -5.45
C ILE A 113 -12.30 19.10 -6.87
N SER A 114 -11.80 20.24 -7.33
CA SER A 114 -12.11 20.71 -8.69
C SER A 114 -11.67 19.68 -9.74
N PRO A 115 -12.38 19.55 -10.88
CA PRO A 115 -11.98 18.64 -11.95
C PRO A 115 -10.56 18.89 -12.47
N ARG A 116 -10.10 20.15 -12.45
CA ARG A 116 -8.74 20.54 -12.82
C ARG A 116 -7.71 20.00 -11.83
N THR A 117 -7.97 20.13 -10.53
CA THR A 117 -7.11 19.58 -9.48
C THR A 117 -7.08 18.05 -9.54
N HIS A 118 -8.21 17.40 -9.83
CA HIS A 118 -8.26 15.95 -9.98
C HIS A 118 -7.36 15.46 -11.12
N LYS A 119 -7.40 16.11 -12.30
CA LYS A 119 -6.50 15.78 -13.42
C LYS A 119 -5.02 15.92 -13.02
N ASN A 120 -4.65 16.99 -12.33
CA ASN A 120 -3.27 17.18 -11.88
C ASN A 120 -2.84 16.10 -10.87
N MET A 121 -3.71 15.71 -9.95
CA MET A 121 -3.43 14.68 -8.94
C MET A 121 -3.25 13.29 -9.55
N VAL A 122 -3.86 13.02 -10.70
CA VAL A 122 -3.61 11.80 -11.48
C VAL A 122 -2.17 11.74 -11.98
N TYR A 123 -1.54 12.87 -12.36
CA TYR A 123 -0.13 12.88 -12.74
C TYR A 123 0.80 12.66 -11.53
N VAL A 124 0.46 13.25 -10.38
CA VAL A 124 1.26 13.11 -9.16
C VAL A 124 1.48 11.64 -8.79
N LYS A 125 0.45 10.79 -8.81
CA LYS A 125 0.62 9.36 -8.51
C LYS A 125 1.58 8.65 -9.49
N TYR A 126 1.64 9.06 -10.76
CA TYR A 126 2.53 8.46 -11.76
C TYR A 126 3.95 9.00 -11.61
N ILE A 127 4.11 10.26 -11.22
CA ILE A 127 5.42 10.84 -10.89
C ILE A 127 6.01 10.13 -9.68
N VAL A 128 5.23 9.93 -8.61
CA VAL A 128 5.68 9.19 -7.44
C VAL A 128 6.10 7.77 -7.82
N LEU A 129 5.25 7.05 -8.58
CA LEU A 129 5.57 5.70 -9.07
C LEU A 129 6.85 5.66 -9.92
N ALA A 130 7.03 6.64 -10.80
CA ALA A 130 8.20 6.73 -11.67
C ALA A 130 9.48 6.98 -10.86
N ILE A 131 9.45 7.91 -9.91
CA ILE A 131 10.61 8.23 -9.05
C ILE A 131 11.00 7.02 -8.20
N THR A 132 10.02 6.34 -7.59
CA THR A 132 10.30 5.21 -6.71
C THR A 132 10.87 4.02 -7.47
N LEU A 133 10.32 3.72 -8.66
CA LEU A 133 10.88 2.69 -9.54
C LEU A 133 12.25 3.08 -10.07
N PHE A 134 12.45 4.34 -10.47
CA PHE A 134 13.73 4.83 -10.94
C PHE A 134 14.82 4.61 -9.89
N VAL A 135 14.57 5.03 -8.64
CA VAL A 135 15.52 4.85 -7.52
C VAL A 135 15.79 3.37 -7.24
N SER A 136 14.76 2.53 -7.19
CA SER A 136 14.95 1.09 -6.95
C SER A 136 15.78 0.41 -8.05
N VAL A 137 15.54 0.74 -9.32
CA VAL A 137 16.26 0.16 -10.46
C VAL A 137 17.70 0.67 -10.53
N THR A 138 17.93 1.98 -10.36
CA THR A 138 19.28 2.55 -10.39
C THR A 138 20.12 2.05 -9.22
N PHE A 139 19.50 1.86 -8.04
CA PHE A 139 20.16 1.24 -6.90
C PHE A 139 20.58 -0.20 -7.20
N SER A 140 19.67 -1.00 -7.77
CA SER A 140 19.96 -2.38 -8.16
C SER A 140 21.13 -2.46 -9.15
N ALA A 141 21.16 -1.58 -10.15
CA ALA A 141 22.27 -1.45 -11.09
C ALA A 141 23.58 -1.01 -10.40
N ALA A 142 23.53 -0.02 -9.50
CA ALA A 142 24.69 0.41 -8.74
C ALA A 142 25.27 -0.70 -7.86
N LYS A 143 24.41 -1.56 -7.29
CA LYS A 143 24.80 -2.72 -6.48
C LYS A 143 25.44 -3.81 -7.33
N LEU A 144 24.98 -4.04 -8.56
CA LEU A 144 25.64 -4.92 -9.54
C LEU A 144 27.05 -4.43 -9.92
N HIS A 145 27.27 -3.12 -9.99
CA HIS A 145 28.58 -2.52 -10.27
C HIS A 145 29.48 -2.37 -9.03
N GLY A 146 29.02 -2.76 -7.84
CA GLY A 146 29.80 -2.68 -6.60
C GLY A 146 29.93 -1.27 -6.00
N ILE A 147 29.11 -0.31 -6.43
CA ILE A 147 29.15 1.11 -5.99
C ILE A 147 27.98 1.42 -5.03
N SER A 148 27.29 0.40 -4.49
CA SER A 148 26.12 0.58 -3.63
C SER A 148 26.42 1.35 -2.34
N ALA A 149 27.64 1.27 -1.81
CA ALA A 149 28.02 1.96 -0.58
C ALA A 149 27.86 3.48 -0.67
N SER A 150 28.19 4.09 -1.82
CA SER A 150 27.97 5.53 -2.01
C SER A 150 26.48 5.88 -2.10
N TYR A 151 25.67 4.98 -2.66
CA TYR A 151 24.23 5.13 -2.77
C TYR A 151 23.54 5.01 -1.39
N GLU A 152 23.91 4.01 -0.60
CA GLU A 152 23.38 3.80 0.76
C GLU A 152 23.76 4.96 1.69
N ASN A 153 24.99 5.47 1.59
CA ASN A 153 25.41 6.64 2.37
C ASN A 153 24.65 7.92 1.98
N ALA A 154 24.28 8.09 0.71
CA ALA A 154 23.55 9.27 0.24
C ALA A 154 22.04 9.22 0.54
N LEU A 155 21.42 8.04 0.43
CA LEU A 155 19.95 7.89 0.46
C LEU A 155 19.42 7.13 1.68
N GLY A 156 20.27 6.39 2.41
CA GLY A 156 19.88 5.63 3.60
C GLY A 156 18.68 4.72 3.36
N VAL A 157 17.67 4.80 4.23
CA VAL A 157 16.43 3.99 4.15
C VAL A 157 15.67 4.21 2.84
N PHE A 158 15.83 5.39 2.21
CA PHE A 158 15.20 5.70 0.92
C PHE A 158 15.78 4.85 -0.23
N ALA A 159 17.04 4.40 -0.13
CA ALA A 159 17.62 3.47 -1.10
C ALA A 159 16.94 2.09 -1.06
N LYS A 160 16.51 1.66 0.14
CA LYS A 160 15.95 0.34 0.38
C LYS A 160 14.49 0.22 -0.03
N ALA A 161 13.67 1.22 0.32
CA ALA A 161 12.23 1.22 0.04
C ALA A 161 11.70 2.66 -0.16
N PRO A 162 12.01 3.31 -1.29
CA PRO A 162 11.71 4.72 -1.51
C PRO A 162 10.22 5.07 -1.37
N PHE A 163 9.31 4.21 -1.84
CA PHE A 163 7.88 4.47 -1.69
C PHE A 163 7.39 4.21 -0.28
N THR A 164 7.88 3.14 0.35
CA THR A 164 7.43 2.75 1.70
C THR A 164 7.78 3.84 2.70
N THR A 165 8.92 4.51 2.53
CA THR A 165 9.28 5.70 3.35
C THR A 165 8.35 6.90 3.17
N LEU A 166 7.77 7.07 1.99
CA LEU A 166 6.82 8.15 1.68
C LEU A 166 5.36 7.74 1.93
N SER A 167 5.10 6.46 2.18
CA SER A 167 3.76 5.91 2.27
C SER A 167 3.08 6.36 3.57
N PRO A 168 1.88 6.95 3.50
CA PRO A 168 1.11 7.29 4.70
C PRO A 168 0.67 6.05 5.48
N ALA A 169 0.57 4.88 4.83
CA ALA A 169 0.24 3.63 5.50
C ALA A 169 1.38 3.15 6.40
N GLU A 170 2.64 3.27 5.94
CA GLU A 170 3.81 2.92 6.75
C GLU A 170 3.94 3.86 7.95
N ALA A 171 3.77 5.17 7.72
CA ALA A 171 3.76 6.15 8.80
C ALA A 171 2.71 5.80 9.88
N LEU A 172 1.50 5.45 9.45
CA LEU A 172 0.38 5.17 10.34
C LEU A 172 0.50 3.85 11.10
N PHE A 173 0.87 2.76 10.41
CA PHE A 173 0.81 1.41 10.98
C PHE A 173 2.18 0.84 11.37
N GLY A 174 3.27 1.38 10.81
CA GLY A 174 4.63 0.98 11.16
C GLY A 174 5.29 1.97 12.10
N THR A 175 5.34 3.25 11.73
CA THR A 175 6.17 4.23 12.45
C THR A 175 5.52 4.74 13.73
N ILE A 176 4.22 5.06 13.71
CA ILE A 176 3.51 5.61 14.88
C ILE A 176 3.47 4.62 16.06
N PRO A 177 3.07 3.35 15.89
CA PRO A 177 3.02 2.40 17.01
C PRO A 177 4.39 2.20 17.67
N ASN A 178 5.44 2.04 16.87
CA ASN A 178 6.81 1.84 17.33
C ASN A 178 7.45 3.06 18.06
N LYS A 179 6.80 4.23 18.02
CA LYS A 179 7.25 5.43 18.74
C LYS A 179 6.44 5.75 19.99
N ILE A 180 5.24 5.18 20.11
CA ILE A 180 4.30 5.46 21.22
C ILE A 180 4.34 4.34 22.27
N LEU A 181 4.58 3.10 21.83
CA LEU A 181 4.88 1.94 22.69
C LEU A 181 6.37 1.87 22.98
#